data_AF-A0A520GCX6-F1
#
_entry.id   AF-A0A520GCX6-F1
#
_cell.length_a   1.000
_cell.length_b   1.000
_cell.length_c   1.000
_cell.angle_alpha   90.00
_cell.angle_beta   90.00
_cell.angle_gamma   90.00
#
_symmetry.space_group_name_H-M   'P 1'
#
loop_
_entity.id
_entity.type
_entity.pdbx_description
1 polymer ?
#
loop_
_entity_poly.entity_id
_entity_poly.type
_entity_poly.pdbx_seq_one_letter_code
_entity_poly.pdbx_strand_id
1 'polypeptide(L)' 'MLIGVPSETAPGETRVSVTAETAKKLIAQGHTVRVQSGAGV' A
#
# COMPACT_ATOMS: atom_id res chain seq x y z
N MET A 1 -12.48 8.12 -1.31
CA MET A 1 -11.61 7.80 -2.46
C MET A 1 -11.03 6.40 -2.25
N LEU A 2 -10.85 5.63 -3.33
CA LEU A 2 -10.21 4.32 -3.30
C LEU A 2 -8.73 4.47 -3.70
N ILE A 3 -7.83 3.97 -2.87
CA ILE A 3 -6.37 4.01 -3.07
C ILE A 3 -5.88 2.58 -3.21
N GLY A 4 -5.28 2.24 -4.35
CA GLY A 4 -4.68 0.94 -4.62
C GLY A 4 -3.19 0.93 -4.33
N VAL A 5 -2.70 -0.14 -3.71
CA VAL A 5 -1.27 -0.39 -3.45
C VAL A 5 -0.91 -1.74 -4.07
N PRO A 6 -0.40 -1.77 -5.32
CA PRO A 6 0.07 -2.99 -5.96
C PRO A 6 1.39 -3.47 -5.37
N SER A 7 1.72 -4.74 -5.61
CA SER A 7 3.06 -5.27 -5.36
C SER A 7 3.98 -4.83 -6.50
N GLU A 8 5.17 -4.31 -6.17
CA GLU A 8 6.19 -3.98 -7.15
C GLU A 8 6.67 -5.25 -7.86
N THR A 9 6.80 -5.21 -9.19
CA THR A 9 7.15 -6.39 -10.01
C THR A 9 8.56 -6.35 -10.57
N ALA A 10 9.31 -5.28 -10.33
CA ALA A 10 10.67 -5.14 -10.81
C ALA A 10 11.60 -6.14 -10.09
N PRO A 11 12.52 -6.83 -10.80
CA PRO A 11 13.44 -7.77 -10.17
C PRO A 11 14.30 -7.10 -9.08
N GLY A 12 14.27 -7.66 -7.86
CA GLY A 12 15.04 -7.15 -6.72
C GLY A 12 14.44 -5.91 -6.06
N GLU A 13 13.27 -5.44 -6.49
CA GLU A 13 12.56 -4.35 -5.83
C GLU A 13 11.90 -4.85 -4.53
N THR A 14 12.13 -4.12 -3.44
CA THR A 14 11.61 -4.45 -2.10
C THR A 14 10.85 -3.28 -1.47
N ARG A 15 10.73 -2.14 -2.18
CA ARG A 15 9.95 -1.01 -1.72
C ARG A 15 8.46 -1.29 -1.87
N VAL A 16 7.68 -0.53 -1.11
CA VAL A 16 6.22 -0.50 -1.20
C VAL A 16 5.77 0.96 -1.14
N SER A 17 4.74 1.31 -1.92
CA SER A 17 4.31 2.72 -2.07
C SER A 17 3.67 3.29 -0.79
N VAL A 18 3.24 2.44 0.14
CA VAL A 18 2.58 2.82 1.40
C VAL A 18 3.04 1.93 2.55
N THR A 19 3.45 2.54 3.66
CA THR A 19 3.71 1.83 4.93
C THR A 19 2.42 1.63 5.73
N ALA A 20 2.42 0.69 6.68
CA ALA A 20 1.27 0.44 7.54
C ALA A 20 0.82 1.68 8.34
N GLU A 21 1.75 2.55 8.76
CA GLU A 21 1.41 3.79 9.44
C GLU A 21 0.67 4.78 8.51
N THR A 22 1.18 4.97 7.29
CA THR A 22 0.54 5.83 6.29
C THR A 22 -0.83 5.29 5.88
N ALA A 23 -0.97 3.97 5.70
CA ALA A 23 -2.26 3.33 5.41
C ALA A 23 -3.29 3.64 6.52
N LYS A 24 -2.89 3.53 7.80
CA LYS A 24 -3.77 3.88 8.93
C LYS A 24 -4.21 5.34 8.89
N LYS A 25 -3.30 6.27 8.58
CA LYS A 25 -3.62 7.71 8.46
C LYS A 25 -4.62 7.97 7.33
N LEU A 26 -4.43 7.34 6.16
CA LEU A 26 -5.33 7.46 5.02
C LEU A 26 -6.72 6.88 5.33
N ILE A 27 -6.78 5.74 6.02
CA ILE A 27 -8.04 5.14 6.47
C ILE A 27 -8.74 6.07 7.47
N ALA A 28 -8.01 6.65 8.42
CA ALA A 28 -8.56 7.59 9.40
C ALA A 28 -9.13 8.88 8.74
N GLN A 29 -8.57 9.29 7.59
CA GLN A 29 -9.09 10.40 6.77
C GLN A 29 -10.34 10.02 5.94
N GLY A 30 -10.84 8.78 6.06
CA GLY A 30 -12.03 8.30 5.36
C GLY A 30 -11.74 7.77 3.95
N HIS A 31 -10.49 7.45 3.63
CA HIS A 31 -10.13 6.78 2.38
C HIS A 31 -10.16 5.26 2.53
N THR A 32 -10.49 4.57 1.45
CA THR A 32 -10.41 3.12 1.38
C THR A 32 -9.08 2.73 0.76
N VAL A 33 -8.24 2.02 1.49
CA VAL A 33 -6.94 1.54 0.99
C VAL A 33 -7.05 0.05 0.68
N ARG A 34 -6.69 -0.34 -0.54
CA ARG A 34 -6.62 -1.74 -0.99
C ARG A 34 -5.18 -2.10 -1.32
N VAL A 35 -4.64 -3.07 -0.59
CA VAL A 35 -3.26 -3.55 -0.75
C VAL A 35 -3.30 -4.92 -1.41
N GLN A 36 -2.47 -5.13 -2.43
CA GLN A 36 -2.28 -6.44 -3.04
C GLN A 36 -1.56 -7.37 -2.05
N SER A 37 -2.01 -8.62 -1.96
CA SER A 37 -1.34 -9.63 -1.12
C SER A 37 0.13 -9.77 -1.54
N GLY A 38 1.05 -9.67 -0.57
CA GLY A 38 2.50 -9.75 -0.79
C GLY A 38 3.19 -8.41 -1.08
N ALA A 39 2.47 -7.29 -1.15
CA ALA A 39 3.10 -5.97 -1.26
C ALA A 39 3.77 -5.56 0.07
N GLY A 40 5.08 -5.30 0.05
CA GLY A 40 5.85 -4.86 1.21
C GLY A 40 6.17 -5.96 2.24
N VAL A 41 6.18 -7.23 1.80
CA VAL A 41 6.63 -8.41 2.57
C VAL A 41 8.11 -8.69 2.32
#